data_AF-A0A3B9PH57-F1
#
_entry.id   AF-A0A3B9PH57-F1
#
_cell.length_a   1.000
_cell.length_b   1.000
_cell.length_c   1.000
_cell.angle_alpha   90.00
_cell.angle_beta   90.00
_cell.angle_gamma   90.00
#
_symmetry.space_group_name_H-M   'P 1'
#
loop_
_entity.id
_entity.type
_entity.pdbx_description
1 polymer ?
#
loop_
_entity_poly.entity_id
_entity_poly.type
_entity_poly.pdbx_seq_one_letter_code
_entity_poly.pdbx_strand_id
1 'polypeptide(L)'
;MDLLGLANYAVFMAILIGIYALLALGLNIQWGFTGLFNAGIAGFFAVGAYASAILTSLPATGRLGGYELPLVVGWLASMVAAGLIAWPIGKICLRFRLSLIHIS
;
A
#
# COMPACT_ATOMS: atom_id res chain seq x y z
N MET A 1 -33.57 5.06 -8.95
CA MET A 1 -32.13 5.20 -8.62
C MET A 1 -31.98 6.48 -7.84
N ASP A 2 -31.90 6.36 -6.52
CA ASP A 2 -31.81 7.53 -5.64
C ASP A 2 -30.53 8.30 -5.95
N LEU A 3 -30.61 9.65 -5.99
CA LEU A 3 -29.47 10.53 -6.24
C LEU A 3 -28.27 10.20 -5.31
N LEU A 4 -28.57 9.75 -4.09
CA LEU A 4 -27.60 9.24 -3.12
C LEU A 4 -26.85 7.99 -3.59
N GLY A 5 -27.52 7.06 -4.28
CA GLY A 5 -26.88 5.89 -4.87
C GLY A 5 -25.93 6.26 -6.01
N LEU A 6 -26.34 7.21 -6.87
CA LEU A 6 -25.50 7.71 -7.95
C LEU A 6 -24.28 8.47 -7.41
N ALA A 7 -24.46 9.27 -6.35
CA ALA A 7 -23.38 9.98 -5.67
C ALA A 7 -22.37 8.99 -5.04
N ASN A 8 -22.84 7.96 -4.32
CA ASN A 8 -21.95 6.93 -3.76
C ASN A 8 -21.16 6.19 -4.84
N TYR A 9 -21.80 5.87 -5.97
CA TYR A 9 -21.12 5.23 -7.10
C TYR A 9 -20.05 6.13 -7.72
N ALA A 10 -20.35 7.42 -7.91
CA ALA A 10 -19.39 8.40 -8.41
C ALA A 10 -18.18 8.56 -7.47
N VAL A 11 -18.42 8.59 -6.16
CA VAL A 11 -17.35 8.65 -5.15
C VAL A 11 -16.48 7.39 -5.21
N PHE A 12 -17.08 6.20 -5.29
CA PHE A 12 -16.32 4.95 -5.44
C PHE A 12 -15.45 4.95 -6.71
N MET A 13 -16.02 5.36 -7.84
CA MET A 13 -15.26 5.48 -9.10
C MET A 13 -14.13 6.50 -9.00
N ALA A 14 -14.39 7.67 -8.41
CA ALA A 14 -13.37 8.70 -8.21
C ALA A 14 -12.20 8.21 -7.33
N ILE A 15 -12.50 7.44 -6.28
CA ILE A 15 -11.47 6.82 -5.43
C ILE A 15 -10.60 5.85 -6.25
N LEU A 16 -11.21 4.96 -7.03
CA LEU A 16 -10.45 4.02 -7.86
C LEU A 16 -9.60 4.73 -8.91
N ILE A 17 -10.17 5.71 -9.62
CA ILE A 17 -9.46 6.52 -10.60
C ILE A 17 -8.27 7.22 -9.95
N GLY A 18 -8.45 7.82 -8.77
CA GLY A 18 -7.38 8.49 -8.02
C GLY A 18 -6.24 7.55 -7.65
N ILE A 19 -6.56 6.35 -7.14
CA ILE A 19 -5.55 5.34 -6.78
C ILE A 19 -4.76 4.90 -8.01
N TYR A 20 -5.44 4.55 -9.11
CA TYR A 20 -4.75 4.12 -10.34
C TYR A 20 -3.95 5.24 -11.01
N ALA A 21 -4.44 6.48 -10.94
CA ALA A 21 -3.69 7.65 -11.44
C ALA A 21 -2.39 7.86 -10.65
N LEU A 22 -2.43 7.75 -9.32
CA LEU A 22 -1.24 7.84 -8.48
C LEU A 22 -0.25 6.70 -8.75
N LEU A 23 -0.74 5.46 -8.93
CA LEU A 23 0.11 4.33 -9.32
C LEU A 23 0.76 4.55 -10.69
N ALA A 24 -0.01 4.95 -11.69
CA ALA A 24 0.47 5.20 -13.04
C ALA A 24 1.49 6.34 -13.07
N LEU A 25 1.25 7.42 -12.29
CA LEU A 25 2.17 8.54 -12.15
C LEU A 25 3.47 8.12 -11.47
N GLY A 26 3.38 7.39 -10.35
CA GLY A 26 4.56 6.90 -9.62
C GLY A 26 5.44 6.00 -10.49
N LEU A 27 4.82 5.11 -11.26
CA LEU A 27 5.53 4.23 -12.20
C LEU A 27 6.15 5.02 -13.36
N ASN A 28 5.42 5.97 -13.94
CA ASN A 28 5.94 6.84 -15.01
C ASN A 28 7.14 7.68 -14.54
N ILE A 29 7.11 8.19 -13.31
CA ILE A 29 8.22 8.98 -12.75
C ILE A 29 9.46 8.11 -12.54
N GLN A 30 9.32 6.90 -11.99
CA GLN A 30 10.47 6.00 -11.80
C GLN A 30 11.09 5.55 -13.11
N TRP A 31 10.25 5.12 -14.07
CA TRP A 31 10.73 4.72 -15.38
C TRP A 31 11.32 5.90 -16.16
N GLY A 32 10.68 7.07 -16.11
CA GLY A 32 11.10 8.25 -16.87
C GLY A 32 12.42 8.87 -16.39
N PHE A 33 12.66 8.93 -15.08
CA PHE A 33 13.85 9.61 -14.54
C PHE A 33 15.02 8.66 -14.25
N THR A 34 14.76 7.41 -13.90
CA THR A 34 15.84 6.48 -13.47
C THR A 34 16.01 5.28 -14.38
N GLY A 35 15.09 5.04 -15.33
CA GLY A 35 15.09 3.86 -16.20
C GLY A 35 14.95 2.53 -15.45
N LEU A 36 14.74 2.57 -14.13
CA LEU A 36 14.67 1.41 -13.25
C LEU A 36 13.21 1.09 -12.95
N PHE A 37 12.81 -0.16 -13.18
CA PHE A 37 11.51 -0.67 -12.76
C PHE A 37 11.49 -0.88 -11.25
N ASN A 38 10.67 -0.11 -10.53
CA ASN A 38 10.52 -0.25 -9.08
C ASN A 38 9.15 -0.84 -8.74
N ALA A 39 9.10 -2.17 -8.68
CA ALA A 39 7.90 -2.93 -8.26
C ALA A 39 7.62 -2.83 -6.75
N GLY A 40 8.59 -2.35 -5.97
CA GLY A 40 8.48 -2.31 -4.51
C GLY A 40 7.36 -1.41 -4.02
N ILE A 41 7.07 -0.32 -4.74
CA ILE A 41 6.05 0.66 -4.35
C ILE A 41 4.64 0.08 -4.45
N ALA A 42 4.36 -0.71 -5.47
CA ALA A 42 3.09 -1.42 -5.57
C ALA A 42 2.94 -2.46 -4.44
N GLY A 43 4.04 -3.15 -4.08
CA GLY A 43 4.06 -4.11 -2.98
C GLY A 43 3.77 -3.48 -1.62
N PHE A 44 4.47 -2.40 -1.27
CA PHE A 44 4.24 -1.70 0.01
C PHE A 44 2.88 -1.01 0.07
N PHE A 45 2.41 -0.45 -1.05
CA PHE A 45 1.06 0.10 -1.15
C PHE A 45 -0.01 -0.97 -0.88
N ALA A 46 0.11 -2.15 -1.50
CA ALA A 46 -0.82 -3.25 -1.29
C ALA A 46 -0.83 -3.74 0.16
N VAL A 47 0.35 -3.88 0.78
CA VAL A 47 0.48 -4.27 2.20
C VAL A 47 -0.20 -3.26 3.12
N GLY A 48 0.03 -1.96 2.92
CA GLY A 48 -0.59 -0.91 3.73
C GLY A 48 -2.11 -0.83 3.56
N ALA A 49 -2.59 -0.91 2.32
CA ALA A 49 -4.02 -0.91 2.01
C ALA A 49 -4.74 -2.12 2.61
N TYR A 50 -4.15 -3.32 2.49
CA TYR A 50 -4.73 -4.54 3.02
C TYR A 50 -4.71 -4.57 4.55
N ALA A 51 -3.61 -4.12 5.18
CA ALA A 51 -3.53 -3.97 6.63
C ALA A 51 -4.61 -3.00 7.13
N SER A 52 -4.73 -1.81 6.52
CA SER A 52 -5.77 -0.85 6.89
C SER A 52 -7.17 -1.43 6.68
N ALA A 53 -7.43 -2.16 5.58
CA ALA A 53 -8.74 -2.75 5.31
C ALA A 53 -9.14 -3.87 6.30
N ILE A 54 -8.18 -4.64 6.80
CA ILE A 54 -8.40 -5.63 7.87
C ILE A 54 -8.72 -4.92 9.19
N LEU A 55 -7.97 -3.86 9.51
CA LEU A 55 -8.12 -3.11 10.76
C LEU A 55 -9.38 -2.24 10.80
N THR A 56 -9.89 -1.76 9.66
CA THR A 56 -11.07 -0.90 9.58
C THR A 56 -12.34 -1.63 9.11
N SER A 57 -12.28 -2.93 8.86
CA SER A 57 -13.46 -3.73 8.47
C SER A 57 -14.43 -3.89 9.63
N LEU A 58 -15.74 -3.81 9.31
CA LEU A 58 -16.82 -4.00 10.26
C LEU A 58 -16.74 -5.40 10.91
N PRO A 59 -17.15 -5.53 12.19
CA PRO A 59 -17.19 -6.81 12.89
C PRO A 59 -18.20 -7.75 12.21
N ALA A 60 -17.70 -8.71 11.44
CA ALA A 60 -18.47 -9.83 10.94
C ALA A 60 -18.16 -11.05 11.82
N THR A 61 -19.18 -11.56 12.52
CA THR A 61 -19.15 -12.71 13.42
C THR A 61 -18.46 -13.91 12.75
N GLY A 62 -17.17 -14.13 13.02
CA GLY A 62 -16.36 -15.22 12.44
C GLY A 62 -15.10 -14.82 11.67
N ARG A 63 -14.72 -13.54 11.58
CA ARG A 63 -13.43 -13.10 11.00
C ARG A 63 -12.55 -12.43 12.05
N LEU A 64 -11.23 -12.71 12.03
CA LEU A 64 -10.18 -12.09 12.85
C LEU A 64 -9.91 -10.62 12.43
N GLY A 65 -10.95 -9.78 12.40
CA GLY A 65 -10.89 -8.37 12.02
C GLY A 65 -12.20 -7.69 12.41
N GLY A 66 -12.19 -7.03 13.56
CA GLY A 66 -13.40 -6.51 14.22
C GLY A 66 -13.04 -5.65 15.41
N TYR A 67 -12.12 -4.71 15.21
CA TYR A 67 -11.92 -3.60 16.12
C TYR A 67 -12.46 -2.40 15.36
N GLU A 68 -13.55 -1.79 15.80
CA GLU A 68 -14.05 -0.49 15.31
C GLU A 68 -13.08 0.63 15.71
N LEU A 69 -11.79 0.44 15.40
CA LEU A 69 -10.73 1.36 15.75
C LEU A 69 -10.81 2.58 14.84
N PRO A 70 -10.56 3.79 15.38
CA PRO A 70 -10.53 5.00 14.59
C PRO A 70 -9.64 4.84 13.35
N LEU A 71 -10.06 5.44 12.22
CA LEU A 71 -9.32 5.41 10.95
C LEU A 71 -7.83 5.75 11.12
N VAL A 72 -7.53 6.66 12.06
CA VAL A 72 -6.18 7.09 12.44
C VAL A 72 -5.33 5.94 13.00
N VAL A 73 -5.91 5.06 13.81
CA VAL A 73 -5.20 3.89 14.35
C VAL A 73 -4.96 2.85 13.25
N GLY A 74 -5.89 2.70 12.30
CA GLY A 74 -5.70 1.85 11.11
C GLY A 74 -4.54 2.32 10.23
N TRP A 75 -4.39 3.64 10.05
CA TRP A 75 -3.24 4.22 9.34
C TRP A 75 -1.92 4.01 10.09
N LEU A 76 -1.88 4.25 11.40
CA LEU A 76 -0.67 4.03 12.19
C LEU A 76 -0.26 2.54 12.21
N ALA A 77 -1.23 1.64 12.40
CA ALA A 77 -0.97 0.20 12.39
C ALA A 77 -0.49 -0.31 11.03
N SER A 78 -1.06 0.20 9.92
CA SER A 78 -0.60 -0.15 8.57
C SER A 78 0.79 0.42 8.26
N MET A 79 1.14 1.62 8.73
CA MET A 79 2.51 2.15 8.64
C MET A 79 3.51 1.26 9.39
N VAL A 80 3.16 0.82 10.60
CA VAL A 80 4.01 -0.08 11.39
C VAL A 80 4.15 -1.45 10.72
N ALA A 81 3.06 -2.03 10.21
CA ALA A 81 3.08 -3.31 9.52
C ALA A 81 3.90 -3.25 8.21
N ALA A 82 3.71 -2.20 7.41
CA ALA A 82 4.50 -1.97 6.20
C ALA A 82 5.98 -1.78 6.53
N GLY A 83 6.30 -1.04 7.61
CA GLY A 83 7.67 -0.86 8.08
C GLY A 83 8.33 -2.16 8.56
N LEU A 84 7.57 -3.00 9.29
CA LEU A 84 8.00 -4.33 9.73
C LEU A 84 8.33 -5.25 8.56
N ILE A 85 7.56 -5.19 7.48
CA ILE A 85 7.80 -5.97 6.26
C ILE A 85 8.96 -5.37 5.44
N ALA A 86 9.09 -4.04 5.41
CA ALA A 86 10.18 -3.35 4.72
C ALA A 86 11.56 -3.63 5.35
N TRP A 87 11.61 -3.80 6.68
CA TRP A 87 12.85 -4.03 7.42
C TRP A 87 13.67 -5.26 6.96
N PRO A 88 13.12 -6.49 6.86
CA PRO A 88 13.85 -7.65 6.35
C PRO A 88 14.21 -7.49 4.87
N ILE A 89 13.34 -6.90 4.05
CA ILE A 89 13.59 -6.67 2.62
C ILE A 89 14.80 -5.75 2.44
N GLY A 90 14.85 -4.64 3.19
CA GLY A 90 15.98 -3.71 3.19
C GLY A 90 17.29 -4.37 3.64
N LYS A 91 17.26 -5.21 4.68
CA LYS A 91 18.44 -5.98 5.12
C LYS A 91 18.96 -6.92 4.05
N ILE A 92 18.09 -7.61 3.32
CA ILE A 92 18.47 -8.54 2.25
C ILE A 92 19.12 -7.77 1.08
N CYS A 93 18.56 -6.64 0.66
CA CYS A 93 19.14 -5.82 -0.41
C CYS A 93 20.53 -5.27 -0.04
N LEU A 94 20.76 -4.89 1.22
CA LEU A 94 22.06 -4.37 1.67
C LEU A 94 23.14 -5.46 1.68
N ARG A 95 22.76 -6.71 2.01
CA ARG A 95 23.66 -7.87 2.02
C ARG A 95 24.28 -8.13 0.64
N PHE A 96 23.52 -7.94 -0.44
CA PHE A 96 24.01 -8.14 -1.80
C PHE A 96 24.96 -7.05 -2.29
N ARG A 97 24.77 -5.78 -1.92
CA ARG A 97 25.74 -4.72 -2.26
C ARG A 97 27.11 -4.95 -1.62
N LEU A 98 27.14 -5.44 -0.38
CA LEU A 98 28.40 -5.69 0.32
C LEU A 98 29.24 -6.80 -0.34
N SER A 99 28.60 -7.71 -1.07
CA SER A 99 29.28 -8.77 -1.82
C SER A 99 29.93 -8.27 -3.12
N LEU A 100 29.49 -7.14 -3.68
CA LEU A 100 29.99 -6.62 -4.96
C LEU A 100 31.30 -5.84 -4.83
N ILE A 101 31.66 -5.38 -3.62
CA ILE A 101 32.88 -4.61 -3.36
C ILE A 101 34.12 -5.48 -3.04
N HIS A 102 33.96 -6.80 -2.92
CA HIS A 102 35.09 -7.72 -2.63
C HIS A 102 35.59 -8.47 -3.88
N ILE A 103 35.04 -8.17 -5.06
CA ILE A 103 35.32 -8.88 -6.33
C ILE A 103 36.07 -7.97 -7.34
N SER A 104 36.31 -6.70 -7.01
CA SER A 104 37.13 -5.74 -7.78
C SER A 104 38.43 -5.42 -7.06
#